data_AF-A0A965NCI0-F1
#
_entry.id   AF-A0A965NCI0-F1
#
_cell.length_a   1.000
_cell.length_b   1.000
_cell.length_c   1.000
_cell.angle_alpha   90.00
_cell.angle_beta   90.00
_cell.angle_gamma   90.00
#
_symmetry.space_group_name_H-M   'P 1'
#
loop_
_entity.id
_entity.type
_entity.pdbx_description
1 polymer ?
#
loop_
_entity_poly.entity_id
_entity_poly.type
_entity_poly.pdbx_seq_one_letter_code
_entity_poly.pdbx_strand_id
1 'polypeptide(L)'
;GCTKEACSFRDNASAFADFHAQRVGISMDDVAKQAEFSSQHNFDYPLLADTDGAVAKSYGVKRAIGLLKVKRTTFVINQDRTIRAVISSEFNMNAHVDQALAALAN
;
A
#
# COMPACT_ATOMS: atom_id res chain seq x y z
N GLY A 1 4.81 -4.69 -11.41
CA GLY A 1 5.18 -4.55 -9.99
C GLY A 1 3.98 -4.26 -9.13
N CYS A 2 3.34 -3.09 -9.30
CA CYS A 2 2.17 -2.67 -8.50
C CYS A 2 1.04 -3.70 -8.51
N THR A 3 0.69 -4.27 -9.68
CA THR A 3 -0.31 -5.35 -9.78
C THR A 3 0.04 -6.56 -8.91
N LYS A 4 1.30 -7.01 -8.94
CA LYS A 4 1.73 -8.18 -8.14
C LYS A 4 1.60 -7.90 -6.65
N GLU A 5 2.03 -6.73 -6.20
CA GLU A 5 1.92 -6.33 -4.79
C GLU A 5 0.46 -6.18 -4.35
N ALA A 6 -0.36 -5.43 -5.09
CA ALA A 6 -1.76 -5.20 -4.78
C ALA A 6 -2.58 -6.50 -4.76
N CYS A 7 -2.34 -7.40 -5.72
CA CYS A 7 -2.93 -8.74 -5.71
C CYS A 7 -2.43 -9.56 -4.51
N SER A 8 -1.15 -9.47 -4.14
CA SER A 8 -0.64 -10.19 -2.97
C SER A 8 -1.32 -9.73 -1.67
N PHE A 9 -1.60 -8.43 -1.50
CA PHE A 9 -2.39 -7.93 -0.38
C PHE A 9 -3.83 -8.44 -0.39
N ARG A 10 -4.48 -8.49 -1.58
CA ARG A 10 -5.82 -9.07 -1.75
C ARG A 10 -5.82 -10.56 -1.36
N ASP A 11 -4.87 -11.32 -1.87
CA ASP A 11 -4.83 -12.77 -1.71
C ASP A 11 -4.52 -13.20 -0.27
N ASN A 12 -3.93 -12.31 0.54
CA ASN A 12 -3.68 -12.53 1.97
C ASN A 12 -4.75 -11.89 2.87
N ALA A 13 -5.97 -11.72 2.35
CA ALA A 13 -7.02 -10.97 3.03
C ALA A 13 -7.33 -11.47 4.45
N SER A 14 -7.42 -12.79 4.61
CA SER A 14 -7.70 -13.45 5.88
C SER A 14 -6.60 -13.23 6.91
N ALA A 15 -5.33 -13.34 6.49
CA ALA A 15 -4.19 -13.16 7.39
C ALA A 15 -4.16 -11.77 8.04
N PHE A 16 -4.52 -10.71 7.29
CA PHE A 16 -4.67 -9.38 7.87
C PHE A 16 -5.91 -9.25 8.76
N ALA A 17 -7.01 -9.93 8.41
CA ALA A 17 -8.24 -9.92 9.19
C ALA A 17 -8.06 -10.58 10.58
N ASP A 18 -7.21 -11.60 10.70
CA ASP A 18 -6.86 -12.25 11.97
C ASP A 18 -6.22 -11.27 12.98
N PHE A 19 -5.57 -10.20 12.48
CA PHE A 19 -5.01 -9.12 13.29
C PHE A 19 -5.92 -7.89 13.39
N HIS A 20 -7.17 -7.98 12.92
CA HIS A 20 -8.08 -6.83 12.78
C HIS A 20 -7.48 -5.67 11.98
N ALA A 21 -6.56 -5.95 11.04
CA ALA A 21 -5.87 -4.95 10.24
C ALA A 21 -6.62 -4.68 8.93
N GLN A 22 -6.86 -3.40 8.65
CA GLN A 22 -7.44 -2.95 7.39
C GLN A 22 -6.34 -2.70 6.35
N ARG A 23 -6.53 -3.23 5.14
CA ARG A 23 -5.69 -2.92 3.97
C ARG A 23 -6.20 -1.66 3.27
N VAL A 24 -5.29 -0.83 2.78
CA VAL A 24 -5.59 0.35 1.96
C VAL A 24 -4.46 0.54 0.95
N GLY A 25 -4.80 0.68 -0.32
CA GLY A 25 -3.85 1.08 -1.36
C GLY A 25 -3.93 2.58 -1.63
N ILE A 26 -2.84 3.20 -2.06
CA ILE A 26 -2.80 4.62 -2.43
C ILE A 26 -1.79 4.83 -3.55
N SER A 27 -2.15 5.64 -4.55
CA SER A 27 -1.24 6.11 -5.59
C SER A 27 -1.60 7.54 -6.01
N MET A 28 -0.76 8.14 -6.85
CA MET A 28 -1.04 9.45 -7.47
C MET A 28 -1.97 9.38 -8.69
N ASP A 29 -2.53 8.20 -8.99
CA ASP A 29 -3.56 8.07 -10.03
C ASP A 29 -4.88 8.66 -9.55
N ASP A 30 -5.70 9.11 -10.50
CA ASP A 30 -7.03 9.65 -10.21
C ASP A 30 -8.02 8.56 -9.79
N VAL A 31 -9.17 9.00 -9.27
CA VAL A 31 -10.23 8.11 -8.77
C VAL A 31 -10.75 7.16 -9.86
N ALA A 32 -10.83 7.61 -11.13
CA ALA A 32 -11.34 6.80 -12.21
C ALA A 32 -10.39 5.62 -12.51
N LYS A 33 -9.08 5.89 -12.56
CA LYS A 33 -8.05 4.86 -12.72
C LYS A 33 -7.99 3.90 -11.55
N GLN A 34 -8.11 4.40 -10.32
CA GLN A 34 -8.16 3.54 -9.14
C GLN A 34 -9.40 2.62 -9.17
N ALA A 35 -10.56 3.14 -9.56
CA ALA A 35 -11.79 2.37 -9.69
C ALA A 35 -11.68 1.30 -10.78
N GLU A 36 -11.12 1.65 -11.94
CA GLU A 36 -10.85 0.72 -13.03
C GLU A 36 -9.91 -0.40 -12.57
N PHE A 37 -8.77 -0.05 -11.96
CA PHE A 37 -7.78 -1.01 -11.47
C PHE A 37 -8.36 -1.93 -10.39
N SER A 38 -9.15 -1.38 -9.47
CA SER A 38 -9.87 -2.15 -8.44
C SER A 38 -10.84 -3.15 -9.04
N SER A 39 -11.61 -2.74 -10.05
CA SER A 39 -12.55 -3.62 -10.74
C SER A 39 -11.85 -4.71 -11.56
N GLN A 40 -10.78 -4.37 -12.27
CA GLN A 40 -10.02 -5.31 -13.10
C GLN A 40 -9.37 -6.43 -12.28
N HIS A 41 -8.99 -6.14 -11.03
CA HIS A 41 -8.31 -7.08 -10.16
C HIS A 41 -9.13 -7.53 -8.95
N ASN A 42 -10.42 -7.21 -8.89
CA ASN A 42 -11.33 -7.65 -7.83
C ASN A 42 -10.78 -7.36 -6.42
N PHE A 43 -10.28 -6.15 -6.17
CA PHE A 43 -9.79 -5.81 -4.83
C PHE A 43 -10.96 -5.65 -3.85
N ASP A 44 -10.78 -6.21 -2.66
CA ASP A 44 -11.72 -6.17 -1.54
C ASP A 44 -11.39 -5.05 -0.54
N TYR A 45 -10.45 -4.17 -0.90
CA TYR A 45 -9.96 -3.08 -0.07
C TYR A 45 -9.88 -1.78 -0.87
N PRO A 46 -10.01 -0.62 -0.21
CA PRO A 46 -10.05 0.66 -0.91
C PRO A 46 -8.70 1.04 -1.54
N LEU A 47 -8.77 1.65 -2.72
CA LEU A 47 -7.66 2.35 -3.37
C LEU A 47 -7.91 3.85 -3.37
N LEU A 48 -7.00 4.60 -2.76
CA LEU A 48 -7.09 6.06 -2.60
C LEU A 48 -6.32 6.80 -3.70
N ALA A 49 -6.85 7.94 -4.10
CA ALA A 49 -6.23 8.84 -5.08
C ALA A 49 -5.55 10.02 -4.37
N ASP A 50 -4.23 10.13 -4.51
CA ASP A 50 -3.37 11.22 -4.01
C ASP A 50 -2.90 12.09 -5.18
N THR A 51 -3.84 12.70 -5.90
CA THR A 51 -3.60 13.30 -7.22
C THR A 51 -2.58 14.45 -7.21
N ASP A 52 -2.48 15.19 -6.11
CA ASP A 52 -1.48 16.25 -5.90
C ASP A 52 -0.18 15.74 -5.23
N GLY A 53 -0.18 14.49 -4.77
CA GLY A 53 0.93 13.87 -4.07
C GLY A 53 1.15 14.43 -2.66
N ALA A 54 0.14 15.05 -2.03
CA ALA A 54 0.26 15.61 -0.70
C ALA A 54 0.52 14.53 0.34
N VAL A 55 -0.16 13.38 0.25
CA VAL A 55 0.03 12.26 1.17
C VAL A 55 1.39 11.61 0.96
N ALA A 56 1.77 11.36 -0.30
CA ALA A 56 3.09 10.84 -0.63
C ALA A 56 4.22 11.76 -0.12
N LYS A 57 4.00 13.09 -0.16
CA LYS A 57 4.95 14.07 0.39
C LYS A 57 5.00 13.99 1.92
N SER A 58 3.86 13.94 2.60
CA SER A 58 3.83 13.89 4.07
C SER A 58 4.44 12.60 4.64
N TYR A 59 4.33 11.49 3.92
CA TYR A 59 4.95 10.21 4.26
C TYR A 59 6.40 10.08 3.75
N GLY A 60 6.98 11.11 3.13
CA GLY A 60 8.39 11.11 2.69
C GLY A 60 8.71 10.19 1.51
N VAL A 61 7.68 9.73 0.78
CA VAL A 61 7.80 8.77 -0.34
C VAL A 61 7.66 9.43 -1.71
N LYS A 62 7.28 10.72 -1.79
CA LYS A 62 7.27 11.46 -3.05
C LYS A 62 8.70 11.64 -3.59
N ARG A 63 8.91 11.30 -4.85
CA ARG A 63 10.19 11.48 -5.55
C ARG A 63 10.23 12.88 -6.14
N ALA A 64 11.36 13.57 -5.95
CA ALA A 64 11.58 14.90 -6.53
C ALA A 64 11.98 14.82 -8.01
N ILE A 65 12.65 13.72 -8.41
CA ILE A 65 13.24 13.51 -9.74
C ILE A 65 13.06 12.03 -10.12
N GLY A 66 12.77 11.78 -11.40
CA GLY A 66 12.71 10.43 -11.97
C GLY A 66 11.38 10.11 -12.66
N LEU A 67 11.35 8.99 -13.38
CA LEU A 67 10.17 8.51 -14.12
C LEU A 67 9.04 8.08 -13.16
N LEU A 68 9.39 7.49 -12.02
CA LEU A 68 8.44 7.14 -10.97
C LEU A 68 8.25 8.33 -10.03
N LYS A 69 6.99 8.65 -9.71
CA LYS A 69 6.62 9.78 -8.85
C LYS A 69 6.66 9.47 -7.35
N VAL A 70 6.58 8.19 -6.99
CA VAL A 70 6.55 7.72 -5.59
C VAL A 70 7.50 6.54 -5.38
N LYS A 71 8.02 6.39 -4.16
CA LYS A 71 8.71 5.18 -3.71
C LYS A 71 7.69 4.10 -3.36
N ARG A 72 7.98 2.85 -3.72
CA ARG A 72 7.20 1.69 -3.28
C ARG A 72 7.42 1.47 -1.79
N THR A 73 6.38 1.66 -0.99
CA THR A 73 6.49 1.58 0.47
C THR A 73 5.17 1.14 1.09
N THR A 74 5.24 0.22 2.06
CA THR A 74 4.12 -0.16 2.92
C THR A 74 4.34 0.37 4.32
N PHE A 75 3.30 0.96 4.90
CA PHE A 75 3.30 1.41 6.28
C PHE A 75 2.35 0.53 7.08
N VAL A 76 2.81 0.06 8.25
CA VAL A 76 1.94 -0.57 9.25
C VAL A 76 1.68 0.47 10.32
N ILE A 77 0.41 0.82 10.52
CA ILE A 77 -0.01 1.93 11.39
C ILE A 77 -0.93 1.38 12.47
N ASN A 78 -0.63 1.69 13.72
CA ASN A 78 -1.45 1.31 14.88
C ASN A 78 -2.72 2.18 14.98
N GLN A 79 -3.68 1.74 15.80
CA GLN A 79 -4.91 2.49 16.06
C GLN A 79 -4.66 3.86 16.72
N ASP A 80 -3.57 3.99 17.48
CA ASP A 80 -3.10 5.25 18.07
C ASP A 80 -2.37 6.17 17.07
N ARG A 81 -2.35 5.79 15.79
CA ARG A 81 -1.73 6.50 14.65
C ARG A 81 -0.20 6.49 14.68
N THR A 82 0.43 5.66 15.49
CA THR A 82 1.89 5.45 15.44
C THR A 82 2.26 4.54 14.27
N ILE A 83 3.37 4.88 13.59
CA ILE A 83 3.93 4.01 12.55
C ILE A 83 4.70 2.89 13.25
N ARG A 84 4.20 1.66 13.11
CA ARG A 84 4.79 0.45 13.68
C ARG A 84 5.91 -0.12 12.82
N ALA A 85 5.75 -0.07 11.50
CA ALA A 85 6.75 -0.54 10.55
C ALA A 85 6.69 0.23 9.23
N VAL A 86 7.85 0.33 8.57
CA VAL A 86 8.01 0.89 7.22
C VAL A 86 8.76 -0.13 6.37
N ILE A 87 8.09 -0.67 5.36
CA ILE A 87 8.66 -1.66 4.45
C ILE A 87 8.94 -0.96 3.12
N SER A 88 10.21 -0.82 2.77
CA SER A 88 10.66 -0.13 1.54
C SER A 88 11.47 -1.07 0.67
N SER A 89 10.85 -1.60 -0.39
CA SER A 89 11.52 -2.35 -1.45
C SER A 89 10.93 -1.94 -2.78
N GLU A 90 11.74 -1.68 -3.81
CA GLU A 90 11.22 -1.36 -5.15
C GLU A 90 10.98 -2.60 -6.01
N PHE A 91 11.67 -3.69 -5.68
CA PHE A 91 11.79 -4.88 -6.53
C PHE A 91 11.25 -6.16 -5.88
N ASN A 92 11.06 -6.18 -4.56
CA ASN A 92 10.54 -7.35 -3.85
C ASN A 92 9.13 -7.08 -3.31
N MET A 93 8.12 -7.33 -4.15
CA MET A 93 6.71 -7.10 -3.84
C MET A 93 6.20 -8.03 -2.73
N ASN A 94 6.75 -9.24 -2.61
CA ASN A 94 6.34 -10.20 -1.59
C ASN A 94 6.78 -9.74 -0.19
N ALA A 95 7.96 -9.11 -0.09
CA ALA A 95 8.46 -8.59 1.18
C ALA A 95 7.49 -7.59 1.84
N HIS A 96 6.67 -6.88 1.07
CA HIS A 96 5.67 -5.96 1.60
C HIS A 96 4.60 -6.66 2.44
N VAL A 97 4.09 -7.80 1.97
CA VAL A 97 3.07 -8.57 2.69
C VAL A 97 3.70 -9.32 3.85
N ASP A 98 4.81 -10.04 3.59
CA ASP A 98 5.47 -10.88 4.60
C ASP A 98 5.90 -10.05 5.81
N GLN A 99 6.54 -8.91 5.59
CA GLN A 99 7.00 -8.04 6.68
C GLN A 99 5.86 -7.26 7.33
N ALA A 100 4.79 -6.92 6.60
CA ALA A 100 3.63 -6.28 7.21
C ALA A 100 2.91 -7.23 8.18
N LEU A 101 2.71 -8.50 7.79
CA LEU A 101 2.13 -9.51 8.67
C LEU A 101 3.04 -9.81 9.87
N ALA A 102 4.36 -9.94 9.65
CA ALA A 102 5.31 -10.10 10.75
C ALA A 102 5.29 -8.90 11.71
N ALA A 103 5.15 -7.67 11.18
CA ALA A 103 5.04 -6.47 12.00
C ALA A 103 3.73 -6.42 12.79
N LEU A 104 2.64 -7.05 12.34
CA LEU A 104 1.37 -7.10 13.08
C LEU A 104 1.40 -8.10 14.25
N ALA A 105 2.16 -9.19 14.10
CA ALA A 105 2.20 -10.30 15.06
C ALA A 105 3.03 -10.06 16.32
N ASN A 106 3.85 -9.00 16.37
CA ASN A 106 4.75 -8.71 17.50
C ASN A 106 4.19 -7.62 18.43
#